data_AF-R1DCB7-F1
#
_entry.id   AF-R1DCB7-F1
#
_cell.length_a   1.000
_cell.length_b   1.000
_cell.length_c   1.000
_cell.angle_alpha   90.00
_cell.angle_beta   90.00
_cell.angle_gamma   90.00
#
_symmetry.space_group_name_H-M   'P 1'
#
loop_
_entity.id
_entity.type
_entity.pdbx_description
1 polymer ?
#
loop_
_entity_poly.entity_id
_entity_poly.type
_entity_poly.pdbx_seq_one_letter_code
_entity_poly.pdbx_strand_id
1 'polypeptide(L)'
;MPLTDASVGRPAQYEPPPLYRIRATSLFDAGLQQGRMAGTRIRGWLSTPEMKGLRNYTDRDGAAGFAQLKRDNAATFPQLVRELEGVASGAGVPPDDIWRATMINELESLRSTAPGAWHAGHCSDVYAVPPGGYSAGFAHGHNEDWPGPIWQYWYFVAYSAAPGADFASCAGAVYPGGLLGWAASWNARGLYLTQNSLFPKRNLPGGLSSAFVQRAALCGAGGGEAAAGSLDELVGALSTPRGGLGWSSAASLNLVHLDKHARREVREEEVAGEGRSGGGGAAGAANYSHFNAFKSLEVGVADDPEPSSRHRQARVDALPPVRSAADIRSRLSDARDEAFPIYRNMTLHTLVLDGPTGRLDVWCCGRSAAHGPPVYRWELLPSSPFFGFAERLPARARAASAEPRAAVTAYAV
;
A
#
# COMPACT_ATOMS: atom_id res chain seq x y z
N MET A 1 7.40 -25.09 0.27
CA MET A 1 8.79 -24.77 -0.16
C MET A 1 9.12 -23.38 0.36
N PRO A 2 10.33 -23.14 0.87
CA PRO A 2 10.76 -21.77 1.20
C PRO A 2 10.79 -20.93 -0.08
N LEU A 3 10.45 -19.64 0.03
CA LEU A 3 10.46 -18.66 -1.07
C LEU A 3 11.90 -18.42 -1.56
N THR A 4 12.47 -19.34 -2.34
CA THR A 4 13.84 -19.23 -2.86
C THR A 4 14.00 -18.17 -3.96
N ASP A 5 12.91 -17.55 -4.43
CA ASP A 5 12.95 -16.60 -5.55
C ASP A 5 12.64 -15.13 -5.16
N ALA A 6 12.41 -14.84 -3.87
CA ALA A 6 11.91 -13.54 -3.42
C ALA A 6 12.90 -12.36 -3.55
N SER A 7 14.20 -12.62 -3.79
CA SER A 7 15.25 -11.59 -3.65
C SER A 7 16.33 -11.59 -4.73
N VAL A 8 16.15 -12.32 -5.85
CA VAL A 8 17.17 -12.42 -6.89
C VAL A 8 17.59 -11.01 -7.37
N GLY A 9 18.85 -10.65 -7.09
CA GLY A 9 19.44 -9.37 -7.47
C GLY A 9 19.08 -8.17 -6.58
N ARG A 10 18.35 -8.34 -5.47
CA ARG A 10 18.08 -7.24 -4.53
C ARG A 10 19.30 -7.02 -3.61
N PRO A 11 19.94 -5.85 -3.61
CA PRO A 11 21.02 -5.57 -2.68
C PRO A 11 20.49 -5.44 -1.24
N ALA A 12 21.35 -5.67 -0.25
CA ALA A 12 21.00 -5.55 1.16
C ALA A 12 20.45 -4.16 1.53
N GLN A 13 20.92 -3.11 0.84
CA GLN A 13 20.36 -1.76 0.88
C GLN A 13 20.33 -1.18 -0.53
N TYR A 14 19.34 -0.34 -0.82
CA TYR A 14 19.20 0.37 -2.09
C TYR A 14 18.79 1.83 -1.88
N GLU A 15 18.74 2.60 -2.96
CA GLU A 15 18.36 4.01 -2.90
C GLU A 15 16.87 4.18 -2.56
N PRO A 16 16.54 5.16 -1.69
CA PRO A 16 15.18 5.62 -1.50
C PRO A 16 14.44 5.87 -2.82
N PRO A 17 13.18 5.43 -2.94
CA PRO A 17 12.39 5.78 -4.11
C PRO A 17 12.11 7.30 -4.11
N PRO A 18 11.87 7.91 -5.27
CA PRO A 18 11.55 9.33 -5.36
C PRO A 18 10.15 9.62 -4.82
N LEU A 19 9.96 10.88 -4.40
CA LEU A 19 8.66 11.51 -4.19
C LEU A 19 8.40 12.51 -5.30
N TYR A 20 7.33 12.30 -6.05
CA TYR A 20 6.86 13.24 -7.07
C TYR A 20 5.78 14.14 -6.51
N ARG A 21 6.02 15.46 -6.57
CA ARG A 21 5.07 16.49 -6.15
C ARG A 21 4.41 17.05 -7.39
N ILE A 22 3.11 16.89 -7.49
CA ILE A 22 2.34 17.21 -8.69
C ILE A 22 1.21 18.15 -8.29
N ARG A 23 1.15 19.29 -8.97
CA ARG A 23 0.06 20.24 -8.82
C ARG A 23 -0.70 20.27 -10.14
N ALA A 24 -1.99 19.96 -10.10
CA ALA A 24 -2.79 19.77 -11.29
C ALA A 24 -4.20 20.32 -11.13
N THR A 25 -4.83 20.69 -12.25
CA THR A 25 -6.22 21.17 -12.32
C THR A 25 -7.20 20.09 -12.76
N SER A 26 -6.71 18.94 -13.23
CA SER A 26 -7.54 17.79 -13.59
C SER A 26 -6.79 16.49 -13.35
N LEU A 27 -7.53 15.39 -13.27
CA LEU A 27 -6.94 14.06 -13.13
C LEU A 27 -6.10 13.64 -14.35
N PHE A 28 -6.47 14.03 -15.56
CA PHE A 28 -5.63 13.80 -16.74
C PHE A 28 -4.27 14.51 -16.62
N ASP A 29 -4.27 15.78 -16.22
CA ASP A 29 -3.03 16.54 -16.03
C ASP A 29 -2.17 15.95 -14.90
N ALA A 30 -2.80 15.56 -13.78
CA ALA A 30 -2.11 14.87 -12.69
C ALA A 30 -1.44 13.57 -13.19
N GLY A 31 -2.18 12.74 -13.93
CA GLY A 31 -1.67 11.54 -14.55
C GLY A 31 -0.55 11.80 -15.56
N LEU A 32 -0.69 12.82 -16.41
CA LEU A 32 0.32 13.21 -17.40
C LEU A 32 1.64 13.60 -16.74
N GLN A 33 1.58 14.41 -15.68
CA GLN A 33 2.75 14.78 -14.89
C GLN A 33 3.36 13.56 -14.19
N GLN A 34 2.54 12.69 -13.58
CA GLN A 34 3.01 11.44 -12.98
C GLN A 34 3.75 10.58 -14.01
N GLY A 35 3.15 10.36 -15.17
CA GLY A 35 3.75 9.57 -16.25
C GLY A 35 5.09 10.14 -16.72
N ARG A 36 5.20 11.48 -16.86
CA ARG A 36 6.45 12.14 -17.26
C ARG A 36 7.55 11.98 -16.22
N MET A 37 7.23 12.20 -14.95
CA MET A 37 8.22 12.13 -13.85
C MET A 37 8.64 10.68 -13.56
N ALA A 38 7.69 9.75 -13.58
CA ALA A 38 7.91 8.34 -13.26
C ALA A 38 8.22 7.47 -14.49
N GLY A 39 8.24 8.02 -15.70
CA GLY A 39 8.22 7.26 -16.95
C GLY A 39 9.29 6.18 -17.07
N THR A 40 10.52 6.45 -16.62
CA THR A 40 11.60 5.45 -16.60
C THR A 40 11.27 4.27 -15.68
N ARG A 41 10.71 4.53 -14.49
CA ARG A 41 10.29 3.49 -13.54
C ARG A 41 9.10 2.68 -14.05
N ILE A 42 8.13 3.36 -14.66
CA ILE A 42 6.95 2.73 -15.28
C ILE A 42 7.40 1.80 -16.41
N ARG A 43 8.19 2.28 -17.37
CA ARG A 43 8.70 1.46 -18.49
C ARG A 43 9.57 0.29 -17.99
N GLY A 44 10.40 0.52 -16.98
CA GLY A 44 11.20 -0.52 -16.33
C GLY A 44 10.33 -1.62 -15.73
N TRP A 45 9.31 -1.24 -14.95
CA TRP A 45 8.35 -2.18 -14.35
C TRP A 45 7.59 -2.99 -15.40
N LEU A 46 7.06 -2.32 -16.43
CA LEU A 46 6.32 -2.96 -17.52
C LEU A 46 7.19 -3.93 -18.35
N SER A 47 8.52 -3.83 -18.24
CA SER A 47 9.48 -4.69 -18.92
C SER A 47 9.87 -5.94 -18.11
N THR A 48 9.40 -6.06 -16.87
CA THR A 48 9.72 -7.20 -16.00
C THR A 48 9.04 -8.50 -16.46
N PRO A 49 9.57 -9.68 -16.07
CA PRO A 49 8.92 -10.96 -16.38
C PRO A 49 7.46 -11.03 -15.89
N GLU A 50 7.18 -10.48 -14.71
CA GLU A 50 5.84 -10.43 -14.11
C GLU A 50 4.84 -9.68 -15.01
N MET A 51 5.17 -8.44 -15.39
CA MET A 51 4.30 -7.63 -16.26
C MET A 51 4.20 -8.18 -17.69
N LYS A 52 5.26 -8.78 -18.23
CA LYS A 52 5.22 -9.50 -19.52
C LYS A 52 4.31 -10.73 -19.45
N GLY A 53 4.38 -11.48 -18.35
CA GLY A 53 3.52 -12.62 -18.09
C GLY A 53 2.05 -12.22 -17.95
N LEU A 54 1.78 -11.15 -17.20
CA LEU A 54 0.44 -10.58 -17.07
C LEU A 54 -0.12 -10.12 -18.42
N ARG A 55 0.69 -9.41 -19.22
CA ARG A 55 0.31 -9.02 -20.60
C ARG A 55 -0.07 -10.25 -21.43
N ASN A 56 0.80 -11.26 -21.49
CA ASN A 56 0.54 -12.48 -22.26
C ASN A 56 -0.75 -13.19 -21.82
N TYR A 57 -1.04 -13.23 -20.52
CA TYR A 57 -2.30 -13.75 -20.00
C TYR A 57 -3.50 -12.92 -20.49
N THR A 58 -3.46 -11.60 -20.30
CA THR A 58 -4.57 -10.71 -20.69
C THR A 58 -4.77 -10.56 -22.20
N ASP A 59 -3.80 -10.94 -23.02
CA ASP A 59 -3.93 -10.95 -24.48
C ASP A 59 -4.49 -12.29 -24.99
N ARG A 60 -4.65 -13.29 -24.11
CA ARG A 60 -5.09 -14.64 -24.41
C ARG A 60 -6.18 -15.07 -23.43
N ASP A 61 -5.86 -15.99 -22.52
CA ASP A 61 -6.81 -16.65 -21.61
C ASP A 61 -7.55 -15.65 -20.71
N GLY A 62 -6.90 -14.55 -20.33
CA GLY A 62 -7.46 -13.49 -19.48
C GLY A 62 -8.16 -12.36 -20.24
N ALA A 63 -8.24 -12.40 -21.57
CA ALA A 63 -8.70 -11.27 -22.38
C ALA A 63 -10.14 -10.85 -22.07
N ALA A 64 -11.04 -11.83 -21.89
CA ALA A 64 -12.44 -11.55 -21.55
C ALA A 64 -12.58 -10.87 -20.18
N GLY A 65 -11.87 -11.36 -19.15
CA GLY A 65 -11.88 -10.79 -17.81
C GLY A 65 -11.27 -9.39 -17.79
N PHE A 66 -10.13 -9.19 -18.45
CA PHE A 66 -9.51 -7.87 -18.57
C PHE A 66 -10.43 -6.86 -19.26
N ALA A 67 -11.09 -7.26 -20.35
CA ALA A 67 -12.04 -6.40 -21.05
C ALA A 67 -13.27 -6.08 -20.19
N GLN A 68 -13.77 -7.03 -19.41
CA GLN A 68 -14.90 -6.82 -18.49
C GLN A 68 -14.53 -5.84 -17.38
N LEU A 69 -13.41 -6.05 -16.68
CA LEU A 69 -12.92 -5.16 -15.65
C LEU A 69 -12.73 -3.72 -16.17
N LYS A 70 -12.14 -3.56 -17.36
CA LYS A 70 -12.04 -2.24 -17.99
C LYS A 70 -13.40 -1.58 -18.20
N ARG A 71 -14.38 -2.31 -18.74
CA ARG A 71 -15.73 -1.78 -18.98
C ARG A 71 -16.40 -1.33 -17.68
N ASP A 72 -16.38 -2.18 -16.67
CA ASP A 72 -17.04 -1.94 -15.37
C ASP A 72 -16.46 -0.71 -14.67
N ASN A 73 -15.12 -0.64 -14.61
CA ASN A 73 -14.43 0.48 -13.96
C ASN A 73 -14.51 1.77 -14.79
N ALA A 74 -14.48 1.70 -16.13
CA ALA A 74 -14.65 2.89 -16.97
C ALA A 74 -16.08 3.46 -16.91
N ALA A 75 -17.09 2.60 -16.83
CA ALA A 75 -18.48 3.03 -16.67
C ALA A 75 -18.71 3.70 -15.30
N THR A 76 -18.07 3.17 -14.25
CA THR A 76 -18.25 3.66 -12.88
C THR A 76 -17.39 4.89 -12.56
N PHE A 77 -16.15 4.93 -13.05
CA PHE A 77 -15.16 5.95 -12.71
C PHE A 77 -14.51 6.58 -13.97
N PRO A 78 -15.29 7.22 -14.86
CA PRO A 78 -14.78 7.73 -16.13
C PRO A 78 -13.65 8.75 -15.96
N GLN A 79 -13.65 9.51 -14.87
CA GLN A 79 -12.62 10.50 -14.59
C GLN A 79 -11.29 9.87 -14.11
N LEU A 80 -11.33 8.72 -13.43
CA LEU A 80 -10.12 7.95 -13.12
C LEU A 80 -9.51 7.32 -14.38
N VAL A 81 -10.33 7.00 -15.40
CA VAL A 81 -9.80 6.61 -16.73
C VAL A 81 -8.98 7.74 -17.34
N ARG A 82 -9.41 8.99 -17.19
CA ARG A 82 -8.63 10.16 -17.63
C ARG A 82 -7.28 10.25 -16.92
N GLU A 83 -7.21 9.90 -15.62
CA GLU A 83 -5.94 9.80 -14.91
C GLU A 83 -5.02 8.75 -15.56
N LEU A 84 -5.54 7.55 -15.83
CA LEU A 84 -4.77 6.47 -16.49
C LEU A 84 -4.27 6.87 -17.87
N GLU A 85 -5.11 7.52 -18.69
CA GLU A 85 -4.73 8.04 -20.01
C GLU A 85 -3.59 9.06 -19.89
N GLY A 86 -3.65 9.93 -18.89
CA GLY A 86 -2.57 10.86 -18.56
C GLY A 86 -1.28 10.11 -18.23
N VAL A 87 -1.33 9.13 -17.31
CA VAL A 87 -0.15 8.34 -16.92
C VAL A 87 0.47 7.64 -18.13
N ALA A 88 -0.35 7.01 -18.97
CA ALA A 88 0.09 6.33 -20.19
C ALA A 88 0.78 7.30 -21.16
N SER A 89 0.14 8.45 -21.42
CA SER A 89 0.66 9.50 -22.30
C SER A 89 1.98 10.06 -21.78
N GLY A 90 2.07 10.37 -20.48
CA GLY A 90 3.27 10.92 -19.86
C GLY A 90 4.43 9.94 -19.83
N ALA A 91 4.16 8.65 -19.61
CA ALA A 91 5.17 7.60 -19.60
C ALA A 91 5.57 7.15 -21.02
N GLY A 92 4.79 7.50 -22.04
CA GLY A 92 5.00 7.06 -23.43
C GLY A 92 4.79 5.56 -23.60
N VAL A 93 3.73 5.01 -23.00
CA VAL A 93 3.40 3.57 -23.04
C VAL A 93 1.95 3.36 -23.50
N PRO A 94 1.60 2.17 -24.02
CA PRO A 94 0.22 1.82 -24.35
C PRO A 94 -0.73 1.97 -23.16
N PRO A 95 -1.93 2.55 -23.31
CA PRO A 95 -2.90 2.69 -22.22
C PRO A 95 -3.27 1.37 -21.52
N ASP A 96 -3.34 0.27 -22.27
CA ASP A 96 -3.66 -1.04 -21.69
C ASP A 96 -2.60 -1.54 -20.70
N ASP A 97 -1.37 -1.07 -20.81
CA ASP A 97 -0.32 -1.44 -19.85
C ASP A 97 -0.55 -0.78 -18.49
N ILE A 98 -1.07 0.43 -18.49
CA ILE A 98 -1.47 1.17 -17.30
C ILE A 98 -2.73 0.56 -16.68
N TRP A 99 -3.69 0.14 -17.49
CA TRP A 99 -4.83 -0.65 -17.01
C TRP A 99 -4.39 -1.96 -16.34
N ARG A 100 -3.46 -2.72 -16.96
CA ARG A 100 -2.92 -3.95 -16.38
C ARG A 100 -2.20 -3.70 -15.06
N ALA A 101 -1.36 -2.66 -14.99
CA ALA A 101 -0.65 -2.29 -13.76
C ALA A 101 -1.62 -1.86 -12.65
N THR A 102 -2.69 -1.15 -12.99
CA THR A 102 -3.70 -0.69 -12.03
C THR A 102 -4.55 -1.83 -11.46
N MET A 103 -4.89 -2.81 -12.28
CA MET A 103 -5.77 -3.94 -11.91
C MET A 103 -4.99 -5.23 -11.65
N ILE A 104 -3.69 -5.12 -11.36
CA ILE A 104 -2.80 -6.28 -11.23
C ILE A 104 -3.31 -7.28 -10.19
N ASN A 105 -3.85 -6.82 -9.06
CA ASN A 105 -4.39 -7.69 -8.02
C ASN A 105 -5.55 -8.56 -8.54
N GLU A 106 -6.50 -7.94 -9.26
CA GLU A 106 -7.63 -8.66 -9.86
C GLU A 106 -7.14 -9.63 -10.95
N LEU A 107 -6.27 -9.16 -11.85
CA LEU A 107 -5.80 -9.94 -12.99
C LEU A 107 -4.92 -11.13 -12.59
N GLU A 108 -4.05 -10.96 -11.59
CA GLU A 108 -3.27 -12.05 -11.04
C GLU A 108 -4.14 -13.03 -10.26
N SER A 109 -5.14 -12.54 -9.54
CA SER A 109 -6.11 -13.42 -8.88
C SER A 109 -6.90 -14.27 -9.89
N LEU A 110 -7.34 -13.67 -11.00
CA LEU A 110 -8.00 -14.42 -12.09
C LEU A 110 -7.03 -15.41 -12.74
N ARG A 111 -5.78 -15.02 -12.98
CA ARG A 111 -4.72 -15.93 -13.48
C ARG A 111 -4.50 -17.08 -12.50
N SER A 112 -4.52 -16.83 -11.20
CA SER A 112 -4.20 -17.82 -10.18
C SER A 112 -5.30 -18.83 -9.87
N THR A 113 -6.53 -18.56 -10.32
CA THR A 113 -7.56 -19.61 -10.38
C THR A 113 -7.24 -20.71 -11.42
N ALA A 114 -6.20 -20.52 -12.25
CA ALA A 114 -5.64 -21.58 -13.07
C ALA A 114 -4.84 -22.59 -12.21
N PRO A 115 -4.87 -23.90 -12.53
CA PRO A 115 -4.17 -24.92 -11.77
C PRO A 115 -2.66 -24.62 -11.56
N GLY A 116 -2.20 -24.60 -10.31
CA GLY A 116 -0.77 -24.54 -9.95
C GLY A 116 -0.18 -23.15 -9.68
N ALA A 117 -0.97 -22.09 -9.72
CA ALA A 117 -0.52 -20.74 -9.41
C ALA A 117 -0.55 -20.46 -7.89
N TRP A 118 0.55 -19.92 -7.37
CA TRP A 118 0.72 -19.59 -5.95
C TRP A 118 0.75 -18.07 -5.76
N HIS A 119 0.10 -17.57 -4.72
CA HIS A 119 0.25 -16.20 -4.25
C HIS A 119 1.28 -16.15 -3.13
N ALA A 120 2.24 -15.23 -3.19
CA ALA A 120 3.02 -14.89 -2.00
C ALA A 120 2.17 -13.92 -1.16
N GLY A 121 1.99 -14.19 0.15
CA GLY A 121 1.40 -13.18 1.03
C GLY A 121 2.21 -11.87 0.99
N HIS A 122 1.54 -10.73 1.11
CA HIS A 122 2.11 -9.41 0.84
C HIS A 122 2.27 -8.49 2.06
N CYS A 123 1.31 -8.43 2.99
CA CYS A 123 1.23 -7.27 3.87
C CYS A 123 1.09 -7.66 5.34
N SER A 124 1.56 -6.80 6.23
CA SER A 124 1.39 -6.96 7.68
C SER A 124 0.97 -5.65 8.32
N ASP A 125 -0.15 -5.64 9.04
CA ASP A 125 -0.69 -4.45 9.70
C ASP A 125 -0.86 -4.69 11.20
N VAL A 126 -0.58 -3.66 12.00
CA VAL A 126 -0.65 -3.71 13.47
C VAL A 126 -1.20 -2.39 14.02
N TYR A 127 -2.21 -2.48 14.89
CA TYR A 127 -2.69 -1.36 15.70
C TYR A 127 -2.25 -1.50 17.15
N ALA A 128 -1.84 -0.38 17.74
CA ALA A 128 -1.59 -0.25 19.16
C ALA A 128 -2.57 0.75 19.78
N VAL A 129 -3.36 0.28 20.75
CA VAL A 129 -4.18 1.12 21.61
C VAL A 129 -3.76 0.86 23.06
N PRO A 130 -3.27 1.88 23.79
CA PRO A 130 -2.86 1.75 25.18
C PRO A 130 -4.07 1.50 26.10
N PRO A 131 -3.86 1.07 27.37
CA PRO A 131 -4.96 0.77 28.31
C PRO A 131 -5.91 1.93 28.62
N GLY A 132 -5.54 3.18 28.30
CA GLY A 132 -6.42 4.36 28.38
C GLY A 132 -7.27 4.62 27.12
N GLY A 133 -7.30 3.67 26.19
CA GLY A 133 -8.02 3.80 24.92
C GLY A 133 -7.43 4.88 24.00
N TYR A 134 -8.19 5.28 22.99
CA TYR A 134 -7.79 6.31 22.01
C TYR A 134 -7.42 7.66 22.64
N SER A 135 -7.98 7.97 23.81
CA SER A 135 -7.67 9.20 24.56
C SER A 135 -6.22 9.24 25.05
N ALA A 136 -5.63 8.08 25.36
CA ALA A 136 -4.23 7.94 25.73
C ALA A 136 -3.30 7.80 24.52
N GLY A 137 -3.86 7.82 23.30
CA GLY A 137 -3.15 7.71 22.03
C GLY A 137 -3.48 6.43 21.28
N PHE A 138 -2.88 6.30 20.10
CA PHE A 138 -2.87 5.08 19.32
C PHE A 138 -1.69 5.12 18.36
N ALA A 139 -1.33 3.98 17.79
CA ALA A 139 -0.40 3.93 16.67
C ALA A 139 -0.87 2.87 15.66
N HIS A 140 -0.47 3.05 14.41
CA HIS A 140 -0.69 2.10 13.34
C HIS A 140 0.63 1.87 12.61
N GLY A 141 0.89 0.66 12.13
CA GLY A 141 1.96 0.45 11.18
C GLY A 141 1.69 -0.69 10.22
N HIS A 142 2.39 -0.61 9.09
CA HIS A 142 2.19 -1.46 7.93
C HIS A 142 3.54 -1.83 7.31
N ASN A 143 3.76 -3.12 7.03
CA ASN A 143 4.76 -3.59 6.09
C ASN A 143 4.10 -3.90 4.75
N GLU A 144 4.67 -3.35 3.69
CA GLU A 144 4.33 -3.68 2.31
C GLU A 144 5.38 -4.63 1.75
N ASP A 145 4.99 -5.85 1.39
CA ASP A 145 5.88 -6.86 0.79
C ASP A 145 5.44 -7.19 -0.63
N TRP A 146 6.41 -7.17 -1.54
CA TRP A 146 6.18 -7.64 -2.90
C TRP A 146 7.46 -8.29 -3.44
N PRO A 147 7.38 -9.54 -3.94
CA PRO A 147 8.54 -10.24 -4.47
C PRO A 147 9.11 -9.60 -5.74
N GLY A 148 10.30 -10.04 -6.13
CA GLY A 148 10.86 -9.71 -7.44
C GLY A 148 11.34 -8.26 -7.55
N PRO A 149 11.46 -7.71 -8.77
CA PRO A 149 12.23 -6.49 -9.03
C PRO A 149 11.45 -5.19 -8.74
N ILE A 150 10.23 -5.24 -8.22
CA ILE A 150 9.38 -4.05 -8.00
C ILE A 150 10.02 -3.03 -7.04
N TRP A 151 10.91 -3.49 -6.14
CA TRP A 151 11.70 -2.64 -5.25
C TRP A 151 12.47 -1.53 -5.98
N GLN A 152 12.80 -1.72 -7.26
CA GLN A 152 13.49 -0.72 -8.09
C GLN A 152 12.57 0.38 -8.59
N TYR A 153 11.27 0.11 -8.68
CA TYR A 153 10.37 0.88 -9.53
C TYR A 153 9.30 1.66 -8.77
N TRP A 154 8.87 1.22 -7.59
CA TRP A 154 7.86 1.94 -6.81
C TRP A 154 8.30 3.37 -6.46
N TYR A 155 7.34 4.25 -6.16
CA TYR A 155 7.58 5.65 -5.82
C TYR A 155 6.46 6.23 -4.95
N PHE A 156 6.69 7.41 -4.38
CA PHE A 156 5.65 8.20 -3.74
C PHE A 156 5.13 9.28 -4.68
N VAL A 157 3.85 9.60 -4.56
CA VAL A 157 3.23 10.75 -5.22
C VAL A 157 2.50 11.60 -4.18
N ALA A 158 2.56 12.91 -4.35
CA ALA A 158 1.71 13.86 -3.64
C ALA A 158 1.01 14.75 -4.66
N TYR A 159 -0.30 14.55 -4.81
CA TYR A 159 -1.18 15.37 -5.62
C TYR A 159 -1.68 16.56 -4.81
N SER A 160 -1.47 17.75 -5.35
CA SER A 160 -2.02 19.01 -4.86
C SER A 160 -3.07 19.52 -5.85
N ALA A 161 -4.32 19.51 -5.43
CA ALA A 161 -5.43 20.08 -6.18
C ALA A 161 -5.21 21.59 -6.35
N ALA A 162 -5.07 22.05 -7.60
CA ALA A 162 -5.02 23.48 -7.91
C ALA A 162 -6.41 24.12 -7.75
N PRO A 163 -6.52 25.47 -7.63
CA PRO A 163 -7.83 26.13 -7.65
C PRO A 163 -8.66 25.72 -8.86
N GLY A 164 -9.90 25.28 -8.62
CA GLY A 164 -10.80 24.78 -9.66
C GLY A 164 -10.58 23.33 -10.07
N ALA A 165 -9.65 22.61 -9.44
CA ALA A 165 -9.51 21.16 -9.63
C ALA A 165 -10.74 20.41 -9.13
N ASP A 166 -11.06 19.31 -9.83
CA ASP A 166 -12.22 18.47 -9.56
C ASP A 166 -11.91 17.26 -8.65
N PHE A 167 -10.68 17.16 -8.16
CA PHE A 167 -10.20 16.08 -7.28
C PHE A 167 -9.62 16.65 -5.97
N ALA A 168 -9.46 15.81 -4.95
CA ALA A 168 -8.88 16.23 -3.68
C ALA A 168 -7.37 15.96 -3.61
N SER A 169 -6.66 16.82 -2.88
CA SER A 169 -5.25 16.58 -2.56
C SER A 169 -5.08 15.31 -1.73
N CYS A 170 -4.19 14.43 -2.18
CA CYS A 170 -3.82 13.23 -1.46
C CYS A 170 -2.41 12.78 -1.85
N ALA A 171 -1.83 11.90 -1.05
CA ALA A 171 -0.48 11.39 -1.26
C ALA A 171 -0.38 9.94 -0.80
N GLY A 172 0.66 9.24 -1.24
CA GLY A 172 0.84 7.84 -0.91
C GLY A 172 1.91 7.15 -1.76
N ALA A 173 2.15 5.90 -1.42
CA ALA A 173 2.95 4.99 -2.23
C ALA A 173 2.17 4.62 -3.50
N VAL A 174 2.88 4.45 -4.60
CA VAL A 174 2.31 4.14 -5.90
C VAL A 174 3.13 3.03 -6.55
N TYR A 175 2.43 1.97 -6.94
CA TYR A 175 2.99 0.96 -7.82
C TYR A 175 3.15 1.52 -9.23
N PRO A 176 4.21 1.16 -9.97
CA PRO A 176 4.56 1.87 -11.19
C PRO A 176 3.47 1.74 -12.26
N GLY A 177 2.88 2.87 -12.64
CA GLY A 177 1.79 2.91 -13.62
C GLY A 177 0.40 2.62 -13.03
N GLY A 178 0.29 2.41 -11.72
CA GLY A 178 -0.99 2.31 -11.02
C GLY A 178 -1.54 3.67 -10.58
N LEU A 179 -2.78 3.64 -10.09
CA LEU A 179 -3.41 4.77 -9.40
C LEU A 179 -2.83 4.93 -7.99
N LEU A 180 -2.81 6.18 -7.52
CA LEU A 180 -2.65 6.48 -6.10
C LEU A 180 -3.87 5.95 -5.30
N GLY A 181 -3.71 5.60 -4.02
CA GLY A 181 -4.83 5.15 -3.19
C GLY A 181 -4.94 3.63 -3.05
N TRP A 182 -4.29 2.82 -3.89
CA TRP A 182 -4.28 1.36 -3.74
C TRP A 182 -3.29 0.89 -2.67
N ALA A 183 -2.06 1.41 -2.67
CA ALA A 183 -1.10 1.19 -1.58
C ALA A 183 -1.33 2.19 -0.44
N ALA A 184 -0.45 2.19 0.57
CA ALA A 184 -0.50 3.12 1.69
C ALA A 184 -0.68 4.59 1.24
N SER A 185 -1.81 5.20 1.58
CA SER A 185 -2.24 6.51 1.06
C SER A 185 -3.01 7.32 2.10
N TRP A 186 -3.01 8.64 1.97
CA TRP A 186 -3.68 9.57 2.89
C TRP A 186 -4.14 10.85 2.18
N ASN A 187 -5.14 11.52 2.75
CA ASN A 187 -5.75 12.73 2.18
C ASN A 187 -5.68 13.95 3.10
N ALA A 188 -5.91 15.14 2.54
CA ALA A 188 -5.87 16.44 3.22
C ALA A 188 -6.80 16.61 4.43
N ARG A 189 -7.67 15.63 4.69
CA ARG A 189 -8.64 15.64 5.77
C ARG A 189 -8.22 14.74 6.93
N GLY A 190 -7.00 14.20 6.91
CA GLY A 190 -6.45 13.39 8.00
C GLY A 190 -6.86 11.92 7.94
N LEU A 191 -7.40 11.44 6.81
CA LEU A 191 -7.63 10.01 6.58
C LEU A 191 -6.35 9.35 6.06
N TYR A 192 -6.03 8.19 6.61
CA TYR A 192 -4.91 7.33 6.22
C TYR A 192 -5.42 5.90 6.05
N LEU A 193 -5.01 5.26 4.97
CA LEU A 193 -5.40 3.92 4.58
C LEU A 193 -4.15 3.10 4.23
N THR A 194 -4.12 1.86 4.69
CA THR A 194 -3.30 0.77 4.13
C THR A 194 -4.19 -0.43 3.84
N GLN A 195 -3.65 -1.43 3.17
CA GLN A 195 -4.41 -2.64 2.87
C GLN A 195 -3.54 -3.89 2.87
N ASN A 196 -4.18 -5.01 3.14
CA ASN A 196 -3.66 -6.33 2.88
C ASN A 196 -4.51 -6.99 1.80
N SER A 197 -3.89 -7.37 0.68
CA SER A 197 -4.59 -8.16 -0.34
C SER A 197 -5.08 -9.46 0.26
N LEU A 198 -6.34 -9.80 -0.03
CA LEU A 198 -6.96 -11.08 0.31
C LEU A 198 -7.28 -11.84 -0.98
N PHE A 199 -7.01 -13.13 -0.95
CA PHE A 199 -7.10 -13.99 -2.13
C PHE A 199 -8.16 -15.07 -1.91
N PRO A 200 -9.45 -14.75 -2.07
CA PRO A 200 -10.48 -15.77 -2.01
C PRO A 200 -10.29 -16.77 -3.16
N LYS A 201 -10.69 -18.02 -2.97
CA LYS A 201 -10.60 -19.07 -3.99
C LYS A 201 -11.33 -18.72 -5.28
N ARG A 202 -12.33 -17.83 -5.19
CA ARG A 202 -13.10 -17.34 -6.33
C ARG A 202 -13.16 -15.83 -6.27
N ASN A 203 -12.52 -15.18 -7.24
CA ASN A 203 -12.70 -13.76 -7.53
C ASN A 203 -13.72 -13.57 -8.64
N LEU A 204 -14.39 -12.42 -8.66
CA LEU A 204 -15.35 -12.12 -9.72
C LEU A 204 -14.58 -11.69 -10.98
N PRO A 205 -14.88 -12.28 -12.16
CA PRO A 205 -14.23 -11.90 -13.43
C PRO A 205 -14.60 -10.50 -13.94
N GLY A 206 -15.49 -9.80 -13.22
CA GLY A 206 -15.90 -8.42 -13.43
C GLY A 206 -16.19 -7.74 -12.10
N GLY A 207 -16.67 -6.50 -12.15
CA GLY A 207 -16.86 -5.65 -10.98
C GLY A 207 -15.77 -4.58 -10.84
N LEU A 208 -15.73 -3.96 -9.66
CA LEU A 208 -14.87 -2.81 -9.40
C LEU A 208 -13.49 -3.26 -8.91
N SER A 209 -12.44 -2.71 -9.49
CA SER A 209 -11.07 -2.98 -9.06
C SER A 209 -10.80 -2.26 -7.74
N SER A 210 -10.09 -2.94 -6.84
CA SER A 210 -9.68 -2.42 -5.54
C SER A 210 -8.97 -1.05 -5.64
N ALA A 211 -8.10 -0.87 -6.63
CA ALA A 211 -7.38 0.37 -6.86
C ALA A 211 -8.32 1.54 -7.21
N PHE A 212 -9.36 1.29 -8.02
CA PHE A 212 -10.34 2.32 -8.41
C PHE A 212 -11.21 2.73 -7.24
N VAL A 213 -11.76 1.75 -6.50
CA VAL A 213 -12.64 2.03 -5.37
C VAL A 213 -11.89 2.79 -4.27
N GLN A 214 -10.68 2.36 -3.93
CA GLN A 214 -9.88 3.04 -2.91
C GLN A 214 -9.42 4.43 -3.34
N ARG A 215 -8.97 4.61 -4.60
CA ARG A 215 -8.66 5.93 -5.18
C ARG A 215 -9.85 6.87 -5.06
N ALA A 216 -11.02 6.43 -5.52
CA ALA A 216 -12.24 7.23 -5.50
C ALA A 216 -12.67 7.59 -4.06
N ALA A 217 -12.69 6.62 -3.16
CA ALA A 217 -13.15 6.84 -1.79
C ALA A 217 -12.21 7.76 -1.00
N LEU A 218 -10.91 7.53 -1.05
CA LEU A 218 -9.94 8.27 -0.24
C LEU A 218 -9.58 9.63 -0.85
N CYS A 219 -9.43 9.72 -2.17
CA CYS A 219 -8.92 10.91 -2.85
C CYS A 219 -9.93 11.62 -3.74
N GLY A 220 -11.13 11.06 -3.92
CA GLY A 220 -12.12 11.53 -4.87
C GLY A 220 -11.87 10.99 -6.27
N ALA A 221 -12.96 10.86 -7.03
CA ALA A 221 -12.90 10.35 -8.40
C ALA A 221 -12.85 11.45 -9.47
N GLY A 222 -12.97 12.74 -9.13
CA GLY A 222 -13.21 13.79 -10.11
C GLY A 222 -14.71 14.09 -10.29
N GLY A 223 -15.06 15.04 -11.16
CA GLY A 223 -16.45 15.23 -11.60
C GLY A 223 -17.47 15.57 -10.51
N GLY A 224 -17.04 16.18 -9.40
CA GLY A 224 -17.90 16.55 -8.27
C GLY A 224 -18.02 15.49 -7.17
N GLU A 225 -17.43 14.30 -7.35
CA GLU A 225 -17.34 13.31 -6.29
C GLU A 225 -16.24 13.70 -5.29
N ALA A 226 -16.66 14.06 -4.07
CA ALA A 226 -15.74 14.46 -3.02
C ALA A 226 -15.03 13.27 -2.38
N ALA A 227 -13.74 13.44 -2.08
CA ALA A 227 -13.01 12.56 -1.18
C ALA A 227 -13.68 12.51 0.20
N ALA A 228 -13.69 11.32 0.82
CA ALA A 228 -14.19 11.14 2.18
C ALA A 228 -13.50 12.10 3.17
N GLY A 229 -14.27 12.63 4.12
CA GLY A 229 -13.82 13.47 5.22
C GLY A 229 -13.98 12.84 6.60
N SER A 230 -14.52 11.63 6.68
CA SER A 230 -14.62 10.85 7.92
C SER A 230 -14.45 9.35 7.65
N LEU A 231 -14.24 8.55 8.71
CA LEU A 231 -14.20 7.09 8.56
C LEU A 231 -15.52 6.52 8.05
N ASP A 232 -16.66 7.02 8.51
CA ASP A 232 -17.96 6.49 8.08
C ASP A 232 -18.24 6.79 6.60
N GLU A 233 -17.87 7.98 6.12
CA GLU A 233 -17.91 8.31 4.69
C GLU A 233 -16.95 7.41 3.88
N LEU A 234 -15.73 7.19 4.39
CA LEU A 234 -14.74 6.34 3.74
C LEU A 234 -15.23 4.88 3.65
N VAL A 235 -15.67 4.31 4.78
CA VAL A 235 -16.23 2.95 4.84
C VAL A 235 -17.47 2.83 3.95
N GLY A 236 -18.36 3.83 3.96
CA GLY A 236 -19.53 3.86 3.10
C GLY A 236 -19.14 3.84 1.62
N ALA A 237 -18.18 4.66 1.21
CA ALA A 237 -17.69 4.72 -0.16
C ALA A 237 -16.96 3.44 -0.62
N LEU A 238 -16.23 2.78 0.28
CA LEU A 238 -15.54 1.51 0.02
C LEU A 238 -16.52 0.33 -0.08
N SER A 239 -17.62 0.38 0.66
CA SER A 239 -18.51 -0.77 0.84
C SER A 239 -19.75 -0.76 -0.05
N THR A 240 -20.15 0.41 -0.56
CA THR A 240 -21.41 0.55 -1.30
C THR A 240 -21.22 0.11 -2.75
N PRO A 241 -21.99 -0.88 -3.25
CA PRO A 241 -21.96 -1.23 -4.66
C PRO A 241 -22.30 -0.02 -5.54
N ARG A 242 -21.55 0.18 -6.62
CA ARG A 242 -21.77 1.31 -7.55
C ARG A 242 -22.21 0.78 -8.89
N GLY A 243 -23.33 1.28 -9.39
CA GLY A 243 -23.94 0.75 -10.61
C GLY A 243 -24.36 -0.72 -10.49
N GLY A 244 -24.65 -1.20 -9.27
CA GLY A 244 -24.94 -2.61 -9.00
C GLY A 244 -23.72 -3.52 -9.01
N LEU A 245 -22.50 -2.97 -8.95
CA LEU A 245 -21.26 -3.73 -8.96
C LEU A 245 -20.55 -3.65 -7.60
N GLY A 246 -20.19 -4.81 -7.05
CA GLY A 246 -19.26 -4.95 -5.93
C GLY A 246 -17.80 -5.02 -6.38
N TRP A 247 -16.90 -5.32 -5.44
CA TRP A 247 -15.47 -5.49 -5.71
C TRP A 247 -15.20 -6.79 -6.50
N SER A 248 -14.27 -6.72 -7.45
CA SER A 248 -13.81 -7.91 -8.18
C SER A 248 -12.90 -8.80 -7.33
N SER A 249 -12.07 -8.17 -6.49
CA SER A 249 -11.14 -8.82 -5.56
C SER A 249 -11.56 -8.60 -4.10
N ALA A 250 -10.71 -9.02 -3.17
CA ALA A 250 -10.89 -8.78 -1.75
C ALA A 250 -9.67 -8.12 -1.12
N ALA A 251 -9.90 -7.38 -0.05
CA ALA A 251 -8.86 -6.75 0.76
C ALA A 251 -9.30 -6.62 2.21
N SER A 252 -8.32 -6.61 3.12
CA SER A 252 -8.48 -6.04 4.45
C SER A 252 -7.96 -4.62 4.39
N LEU A 253 -8.81 -3.66 4.75
CA LEU A 253 -8.52 -2.24 4.69
C LEU A 253 -8.30 -1.71 6.10
N ASN A 254 -7.15 -1.10 6.32
CA ASN A 254 -6.74 -0.58 7.61
C ASN A 254 -6.86 0.94 7.58
N LEU A 255 -7.84 1.47 8.33
CA LEU A 255 -8.33 2.83 8.20
C LEU A 255 -8.01 3.60 9.47
N VAL A 256 -7.48 4.81 9.31
CA VAL A 256 -7.17 5.73 10.41
C VAL A 256 -7.74 7.10 10.09
N HIS A 257 -8.35 7.76 11.08
CA HIS A 257 -8.73 9.16 10.99
C HIS A 257 -8.09 9.99 12.10
N LEU A 258 -7.41 11.05 11.68
CA LEU A 258 -6.80 12.06 12.52
C LEU A 258 -7.58 13.37 12.40
N ASP A 259 -8.60 13.55 13.24
CA ASP A 259 -9.39 14.79 13.25
C ASP A 259 -8.70 15.88 14.09
N LYS A 260 -8.79 17.13 13.61
CA LYS A 260 -8.44 18.36 14.33
C LYS A 260 -9.23 18.53 15.64
N HIS A 261 -10.40 17.90 15.77
CA HIS A 261 -11.21 17.90 17.00
C HIS A 261 -10.89 16.73 17.95
N ALA A 262 -9.71 16.10 17.80
CA ALA A 262 -9.23 14.98 18.60
C ALA A 262 -10.04 13.69 18.50
N ARG A 263 -10.95 13.55 17.51
CA ARG A 263 -11.47 12.25 17.12
C ARG A 263 -10.36 11.46 16.45
N ARG A 264 -10.04 10.34 17.08
CA ARG A 264 -8.89 9.49 16.75
C ARG A 264 -9.40 8.08 16.76
N GLU A 265 -9.50 7.53 15.56
CA GLU A 265 -10.18 6.27 15.35
C GLU A 265 -9.34 5.44 14.39
N VAL A 266 -9.20 4.16 14.70
CA VAL A 266 -8.70 3.15 13.76
C VAL A 266 -9.78 2.10 13.56
N ARG A 267 -9.86 1.56 12.35
CA ARG A 267 -10.85 0.55 11.97
C ARG A 267 -10.23 -0.38 10.96
N GLU A 268 -10.49 -1.67 11.09
CA GLU A 268 -10.20 -2.62 10.02
C GLU A 268 -11.51 -3.08 9.37
N GLU A 269 -11.50 -3.17 8.04
CA GLU A 269 -12.64 -3.62 7.25
C GLU A 269 -12.18 -4.62 6.17
N GLU A 270 -12.67 -5.85 6.24
CA GLU A 270 -12.57 -6.81 5.15
C GLU A 270 -13.69 -6.55 4.14
N VAL A 271 -13.34 -6.48 2.85
CA VAL A 271 -14.28 -6.27 1.75
C VAL A 271 -14.05 -7.34 0.69
N ALA A 272 -15.12 -7.94 0.16
CA ALA A 272 -15.07 -8.93 -0.90
C ALA A 272 -16.41 -8.99 -1.66
N GLY A 273 -16.41 -8.74 -2.97
CA GLY A 273 -17.66 -8.68 -3.73
C GLY A 273 -18.57 -7.57 -3.22
N GLU A 274 -19.81 -7.92 -2.88
CA GLU A 274 -20.76 -7.02 -2.19
C GLU A 274 -20.70 -7.17 -0.66
N GLY A 275 -19.92 -8.13 -0.15
CA GLY A 275 -19.77 -8.41 1.26
C GLY A 275 -18.75 -7.51 1.93
N ARG A 276 -19.01 -7.18 3.19
CA ARG A 276 -18.08 -6.47 4.08
C ARG A 276 -18.15 -7.02 5.50
N SER A 277 -17.03 -6.96 6.23
CA SER A 277 -17.05 -7.20 7.67
C SER A 277 -17.84 -6.10 8.38
N GLY A 278 -18.36 -6.39 9.57
CA GLY A 278 -19.00 -5.39 10.44
C GLY A 278 -18.02 -4.47 11.19
N GLY A 279 -16.80 -4.26 10.68
CA GLY A 279 -15.69 -3.63 11.38
C GLY A 279 -14.99 -4.57 12.36
N GLY A 280 -13.77 -4.98 12.00
CA GLY A 280 -12.78 -5.52 12.93
C GLY A 280 -12.20 -4.38 13.75
N GLY A 281 -12.38 -4.43 15.08
CA GLY A 281 -12.09 -3.31 15.97
C GLY A 281 -13.38 -2.68 16.47
N ALA A 282 -14.07 -3.40 17.36
CA ALA A 282 -15.25 -2.89 18.04
C ALA A 282 -14.97 -1.50 18.64
N ALA A 283 -15.98 -0.65 18.62
CA ALA A 283 -16.02 0.59 19.40
C ALA A 283 -15.63 0.28 20.86
N GLY A 284 -14.34 0.47 21.19
CA GLY A 284 -13.79 0.14 22.50
C GLY A 284 -12.57 -0.80 22.45
N ALA A 285 -11.40 -0.20 22.25
CA ALA A 285 -10.09 -0.66 22.76
C ALA A 285 -9.69 -2.12 22.52
N ALA A 286 -9.05 -2.41 21.37
CA ALA A 286 -8.11 -3.53 21.31
C ALA A 286 -6.95 -3.22 20.35
N ASN A 287 -5.79 -3.77 20.69
CA ASN A 287 -4.75 -3.98 19.69
C ASN A 287 -5.29 -4.94 18.63
N TYR A 288 -4.85 -4.74 17.39
CA TYR A 288 -5.24 -5.60 16.29
C TYR A 288 -4.03 -5.89 15.42
N SER A 289 -4.09 -6.97 14.67
CA SER A 289 -3.17 -7.22 13.58
C SER A 289 -3.93 -7.80 12.40
N HIS A 290 -3.48 -7.54 11.19
CA HIS A 290 -3.98 -8.19 9.99
C HIS A 290 -2.83 -8.58 9.08
N PHE A 291 -3.04 -9.62 8.29
CA PHE A 291 -2.09 -10.17 7.34
C PHE A 291 -2.84 -10.49 6.04
N ASN A 292 -2.56 -11.57 5.33
CA ASN A 292 -3.23 -11.86 4.04
C ASN A 292 -4.23 -13.01 4.17
N ALA A 293 -4.97 -13.04 5.28
CA ALA A 293 -5.97 -14.07 5.56
C ALA A 293 -7.24 -13.42 6.11
N PHE A 294 -8.39 -13.88 5.61
CA PHE A 294 -9.68 -13.46 6.15
C PHE A 294 -9.81 -13.86 7.63
N LYS A 295 -10.32 -12.95 8.43
CA LYS A 295 -10.61 -13.11 9.86
C LYS A 295 -12.09 -12.99 10.18
N SER A 296 -12.81 -12.18 9.41
CA SER A 296 -14.17 -11.73 9.75
C SER A 296 -15.19 -12.11 8.69
N LEU A 297 -14.82 -12.11 7.40
CA LEU A 297 -15.71 -12.47 6.30
C LEU A 297 -15.70 -13.98 6.02
N GLU A 298 -16.87 -14.61 6.11
CA GLU A 298 -17.05 -16.05 5.87
C GLU A 298 -16.57 -16.51 4.49
N VAL A 299 -16.70 -15.66 3.46
CA VAL A 299 -16.39 -15.96 2.06
C VAL A 299 -14.96 -16.50 1.87
N GLY A 300 -14.02 -16.14 2.75
CA GLY A 300 -12.63 -16.58 2.63
C GLY A 300 -12.00 -17.14 3.90
N VAL A 301 -12.72 -17.23 5.03
CA VAL A 301 -12.20 -17.93 6.22
C VAL A 301 -11.96 -19.42 5.92
N ALA A 302 -12.78 -20.02 5.04
CA ALA A 302 -12.63 -21.40 4.59
C ALA A 302 -11.57 -21.60 3.49
N ASP A 303 -10.87 -20.55 3.06
CA ASP A 303 -10.04 -20.60 1.86
C ASP A 303 -8.61 -21.10 2.05
N ASP A 304 -8.27 -21.61 3.24
CA ASP A 304 -6.94 -22.11 3.60
C ASP A 304 -5.84 -21.09 3.26
N PRO A 305 -5.65 -20.05 4.11
CA PRO A 305 -4.75 -18.95 3.77
C PRO A 305 -3.31 -19.44 3.56
N GLU A 306 -2.55 -18.67 2.78
CA GLU A 306 -1.15 -19.01 2.51
C GLU A 306 -0.35 -19.16 3.84
N PRO A 307 0.54 -20.16 3.94
CA PRO A 307 1.24 -20.48 5.20
C PRO A 307 1.94 -19.29 5.88
N SER A 308 2.55 -18.37 5.12
CA SER A 308 3.18 -17.17 5.69
C SER A 308 2.20 -16.32 6.49
N SER A 309 0.94 -16.19 6.04
CA SER A 309 -0.08 -15.42 6.77
C SER A 309 -0.34 -16.02 8.16
N ARG A 310 -0.48 -17.36 8.24
CA ARG A 310 -0.65 -18.07 9.52
C ARG A 310 0.56 -17.94 10.43
N HIS A 311 1.75 -18.10 9.88
CA HIS A 311 3.00 -17.98 10.65
C HIS A 311 3.18 -16.59 11.24
N ARG A 312 2.99 -15.54 10.44
CA ARG A 312 3.10 -14.15 10.90
C ARG A 312 2.03 -13.80 11.93
N GLN A 313 0.79 -14.30 11.75
CA GLN A 313 -0.27 -14.14 12.74
C GLN A 313 0.09 -14.83 14.06
N ALA A 314 0.48 -16.11 14.03
CA ALA A 314 0.89 -16.85 15.23
C ALA A 314 2.10 -16.18 15.92
N ARG A 315 3.06 -15.67 15.14
CA ARG A 315 4.21 -14.92 15.66
C ARG A 315 3.77 -13.65 16.37
N VAL A 316 2.81 -12.91 15.83
CA VAL A 316 2.25 -11.72 16.48
C VAL A 316 1.51 -12.08 17.76
N ASP A 317 0.68 -13.12 17.74
CA ASP A 317 -0.14 -13.51 18.89
C ASP A 317 0.71 -14.01 20.07
N ALA A 318 1.88 -14.60 19.79
CA ALA A 318 2.82 -15.07 20.81
C ALA A 318 3.64 -13.95 21.49
N LEU A 319 3.56 -12.70 21.01
CA LEU A 319 4.37 -11.59 21.49
C LEU A 319 3.55 -10.64 22.39
N PRO A 320 4.16 -9.92 23.36
CA PRO A 320 3.46 -9.02 24.26
C PRO A 320 2.62 -7.95 23.52
N PRO A 321 1.44 -7.57 24.03
CA PRO A 321 0.57 -6.60 23.37
C PRO A 321 1.32 -5.29 23.05
N VAL A 322 1.20 -4.79 21.81
CA VAL A 322 1.78 -3.50 21.41
C VAL A 322 1.07 -2.34 22.11
N ARG A 323 1.78 -1.30 22.52
CA ARG A 323 1.20 -0.15 23.25
C ARG A 323 1.61 1.21 22.70
N SER A 324 2.51 1.23 21.73
CA SER A 324 3.11 2.45 21.21
C SER A 324 3.60 2.28 19.77
N ALA A 325 3.91 3.40 19.11
CA ALA A 325 4.61 3.40 17.83
C ALA A 325 5.98 2.69 17.90
N ALA A 326 6.66 2.74 19.05
CA ALA A 326 7.92 2.02 19.25
C ALA A 326 7.73 0.50 19.25
N ASP A 327 6.67 0.00 19.90
CA ASP A 327 6.34 -1.42 19.88
C ASP A 327 5.97 -1.89 18.48
N ILE A 328 5.21 -1.08 17.72
CA ILE A 328 4.89 -1.36 16.32
C ILE A 328 6.17 -1.44 15.49
N ARG A 329 7.10 -0.49 15.63
CA ARG A 329 8.40 -0.53 14.93
C ARG A 329 9.17 -1.82 15.23
N SER A 330 9.19 -2.23 16.49
CA SER A 330 9.82 -3.50 16.89
C SER A 330 9.09 -4.68 16.26
N ARG A 331 7.75 -4.66 16.23
CA ARG A 331 6.94 -5.76 15.72
C ARG A 331 7.09 -5.98 14.22
N LEU A 332 6.98 -4.89 13.46
CA LEU A 332 7.14 -4.91 12.01
C LEU A 332 8.59 -5.10 11.56
N SER A 333 9.54 -5.14 12.50
CA SER A 333 10.94 -5.49 12.28
C SER A 333 11.27 -6.92 12.70
N ASP A 334 10.30 -7.71 13.19
CA ASP A 334 10.56 -9.05 13.68
C ASP A 334 10.88 -9.99 12.50
N ALA A 335 12.13 -10.46 12.49
CA ALA A 335 12.66 -11.40 11.50
C ALA A 335 12.99 -12.77 12.10
N ARG A 336 12.35 -13.15 13.21
CA ARG A 336 12.74 -14.35 13.99
C ARG A 336 12.18 -15.66 13.45
N ASP A 337 11.06 -15.64 12.74
CA ASP A 337 10.59 -16.81 12.00
C ASP A 337 11.47 -16.95 10.74
N GLU A 338 12.27 -18.00 10.67
CA GLU A 338 13.21 -18.22 9.56
C GLU A 338 12.50 -18.54 8.23
N ALA A 339 11.29 -19.11 8.29
CA ALA A 339 10.53 -19.48 7.12
C ALA A 339 9.66 -18.32 6.63
N PHE A 340 8.98 -17.65 7.55
CA PHE A 340 7.96 -16.64 7.26
C PHE A 340 8.00 -15.48 8.26
N PRO A 341 9.08 -14.67 8.28
CA PRO A 341 9.20 -13.55 9.20
C PRO A 341 8.17 -12.45 8.91
N ILE A 342 7.91 -11.57 9.89
CA ILE A 342 7.06 -10.38 9.69
C ILE A 342 7.81 -9.35 8.84
N TYR A 343 9.09 -9.11 9.14
CA TYR A 343 9.98 -8.31 8.30
C TYR A 343 10.74 -9.21 7.32
N ARG A 344 10.50 -9.02 6.03
CA ARG A 344 10.94 -9.95 4.99
C ARG A 344 11.96 -9.30 4.06
N ASN A 345 12.74 -10.13 3.37
CA ASN A 345 13.65 -9.64 2.32
C ASN A 345 12.91 -8.96 1.15
N MET A 346 11.62 -9.20 1.02
CA MET A 346 10.72 -8.58 0.05
C MET A 346 9.95 -7.36 0.57
N THR A 347 10.06 -7.00 1.86
CA THR A 347 9.44 -5.78 2.40
C THR A 347 9.98 -4.55 1.68
N LEU A 348 9.13 -3.85 0.94
CA LEU A 348 9.47 -2.63 0.21
C LEU A 348 9.65 -1.47 1.18
N HIS A 349 8.70 -1.31 2.09
CA HIS A 349 8.70 -0.28 3.10
C HIS A 349 7.88 -0.66 4.35
N THR A 350 8.28 -0.06 5.47
CA THR A 350 7.54 -0.06 6.73
C THR A 350 7.05 1.35 7.00
N LEU A 351 5.75 1.54 7.17
CA LEU A 351 5.17 2.79 7.64
C LEU A 351 4.76 2.66 9.10
N VAL A 352 4.99 3.70 9.90
CA VAL A 352 4.47 3.78 11.27
C VAL A 352 3.90 5.17 11.51
N LEU A 353 2.60 5.22 11.80
CA LEU A 353 1.88 6.40 12.22
C LEU A 353 1.80 6.46 13.75
N ASP A 354 2.29 7.55 14.31
CA ASP A 354 2.09 7.93 15.71
C ASP A 354 0.84 8.82 15.82
N GLY A 355 -0.28 8.27 16.27
CA GLY A 355 -1.58 8.94 16.32
C GLY A 355 -1.60 10.25 17.13
N PRO A 356 -0.96 10.31 18.33
CA PRO A 356 -0.79 11.53 19.09
C PRO A 356 -0.19 12.71 18.34
N THR A 357 0.85 12.48 17.55
CA THR A 357 1.56 13.52 16.81
C THR A 357 1.05 13.67 15.38
N GLY A 358 0.35 12.66 14.85
CA GLY A 358 0.00 12.54 13.43
C GLY A 358 1.20 12.33 12.53
N ARG A 359 2.35 11.92 13.09
CA ARG A 359 3.59 11.74 12.36
C ARG A 359 3.64 10.36 11.72
N LEU A 360 3.73 10.33 10.40
CA LEU A 360 3.93 9.11 9.61
C LEU A 360 5.40 9.00 9.22
N ASP A 361 6.11 8.06 9.85
CA ASP A 361 7.50 7.75 9.55
C ASP A 361 7.59 6.55 8.61
N VAL A 362 8.49 6.60 7.62
CA VAL A 362 8.66 5.52 6.64
C VAL A 362 10.11 5.06 6.55
N TRP A 363 10.31 3.76 6.73
CA TRP A 363 11.55 3.04 6.47
C TRP A 363 11.39 2.24 5.17
N CYS A 364 12.49 2.05 4.44
CA CYS A 364 12.47 1.29 3.21
C CYS A 364 13.85 0.71 2.94
N CYS A 365 14.01 0.17 1.74
CA CYS A 365 15.34 0.17 1.13
C CYS A 365 16.30 -0.80 1.81
N GLY A 366 15.74 -1.92 2.27
CA GLY A 366 16.44 -2.97 3.02
C GLY A 366 16.68 -2.62 4.49
N ARG A 367 16.23 -1.47 4.98
CA ARG A 367 16.37 -1.06 6.38
C ARG A 367 15.07 -1.31 7.15
N SER A 368 15.18 -2.12 8.21
CA SER A 368 14.06 -2.36 9.12
C SER A 368 13.82 -1.13 10.00
N ALA A 369 12.56 -0.93 10.44
CA ALA A 369 12.17 0.19 11.29
C ALA A 369 12.82 0.18 12.69
N ALA A 370 13.38 -0.95 13.13
CA ALA A 370 14.18 -1.05 14.35
C ALA A 370 15.57 -0.43 14.21
N HIS A 371 16.08 -0.27 12.98
CA HIS A 371 17.46 0.11 12.70
C HIS A 371 17.54 1.44 11.93
N GLY A 372 17.83 2.51 12.67
CA GLY A 372 18.13 3.83 12.10
C GLY A 372 16.90 4.74 11.92
N PRO A 373 17.13 5.97 11.42
CA PRO A 373 16.07 6.95 11.22
C PRO A 373 15.20 6.57 10.00
N PRO A 374 13.94 7.05 9.95
CA PRO A 374 13.12 6.91 8.76
C PRO A 374 13.75 7.65 7.58
N VAL A 375 13.40 7.21 6.38
CA VAL A 375 13.83 7.82 5.11
C VAL A 375 12.93 8.99 4.73
N TYR A 376 11.64 8.86 5.03
CA TYR A 376 10.65 9.91 4.83
C TYR A 376 9.80 10.10 6.09
N ARG A 377 9.32 11.33 6.26
CA ARG A 377 8.39 11.72 7.32
C ARG A 377 7.30 12.62 6.75
N TRP A 378 6.05 12.35 7.13
CA TRP A 378 4.90 13.21 6.85
C TRP A 378 4.18 13.59 8.15
N GLU A 379 3.58 14.78 8.13
CA GLU A 379 2.66 15.25 9.15
C GLU A 379 1.23 15.18 8.59
N LEU A 380 0.40 14.32 9.19
CA LEU A 380 -0.95 14.02 8.69
C LEU A 380 -2.06 14.83 9.39
N LEU A 381 -1.72 15.65 10.39
CA LEU A 381 -2.71 16.48 11.08
C LEU A 381 -3.28 17.58 10.15
N PRO A 382 -4.62 17.74 10.05
CA PRO A 382 -5.26 18.69 9.13
C PRO A 382 -4.94 20.18 9.35
N SER A 383 -4.45 20.56 10.53
CA SER A 383 -4.08 21.95 10.87
C SER A 383 -2.68 22.34 10.40
N SER A 384 -1.91 21.40 9.85
CA SER A 384 -0.60 21.69 9.32
C SER A 384 -0.74 22.46 7.99
N PRO A 385 -0.25 23.72 7.89
CA PRO A 385 -0.17 24.41 6.58
C PRO A 385 0.75 23.65 5.60
N PHE A 386 1.45 22.63 6.09
CA PHE A 386 2.33 21.73 5.36
C PHE A 386 1.67 20.42 4.95
N PHE A 387 0.33 20.32 4.90
CA PHE A 387 -0.34 19.12 4.40
C PHE A 387 0.29 18.69 3.06
N GLY A 388 0.99 17.54 3.09
CA GLY A 388 1.67 16.99 1.91
C GLY A 388 3.18 17.20 1.82
N PHE A 389 3.86 17.92 2.73
CA PHE A 389 5.34 17.97 2.70
C PHE A 389 5.96 16.76 3.40
N ALA A 390 6.29 15.72 2.63
CA ALA A 390 7.36 14.80 3.05
C ALA A 390 8.68 15.56 3.18
N GLU A 391 9.32 15.45 4.34
CA GLU A 391 10.74 15.75 4.47
C GLU A 391 11.53 14.48 4.18
N ARG A 392 12.37 14.51 3.13
CA ARG A 392 13.40 13.47 2.98
C ARG A 392 14.46 13.77 4.03
N LEU A 393 14.57 12.90 5.02
CA LEU A 393 15.58 13.10 6.05
C LEU A 393 16.97 12.89 5.42
N PRO A 394 17.95 13.78 5.69
CA PRO A 394 19.29 13.60 5.18
C PRO A 394 19.81 12.25 5.66
N ALA A 395 20.36 11.46 4.73
CA ALA A 395 21.15 10.30 5.12
C ALA A 395 22.27 10.83 6.03
N ARG A 396 22.29 10.45 7.31
CA ARG A 396 23.46 10.72 8.15
C ARG A 396 24.66 10.21 7.36
N ALA A 397 25.58 11.11 7.03
CA ALA A 397 26.83 10.77 6.39
C ALA A 397 27.37 9.55 7.11
N ARG A 398 27.69 8.48 6.36
CA ARG A 398 28.27 7.26 6.93
C ARG A 398 29.35 7.72 7.91
N ALA A 399 29.18 7.40 9.19
CA ALA A 399 30.30 7.50 10.12
C ALA A 399 31.43 6.75 9.45
N ALA A 400 32.51 7.48 9.12
CA ALA A 400 33.69 6.90 8.55
C ALA A 400 34.08 5.75 9.48
N SER A 401 33.96 4.53 8.98
CA SER A 401 34.62 3.38 9.59
C SER A 401 36.10 3.72 9.54
N ALA A 402 36.63 4.20 10.67
CA ALA A 402 38.06 4.23 10.87
C ALA A 402 38.53 2.78 10.75
N GLU A 403 39.16 2.47 9.62
CA GLU A 403 39.96 1.26 9.50
C GLU A 403 40.98 1.28 10.65
N PRO A 404 41.13 0.18 11.40
CA PRO A 404 42.28 0.06 12.28
C PRO A 404 43.52 -0.02 11.39
N ARG A 405 44.34 1.04 11.40
CA ARG A 405 45.69 1.01 10.84
C ARG A 405 46.42 -0.17 11.45
N ALA A 406 46.80 -1.13 10.60
CA ALA A 406 47.72 -2.18 10.96
C ALA A 406 49.04 -1.55 11.45
N ALA A 407 49.38 -1.81 12.70
CA ALA A 407 50.72 -1.55 13.20
C ALA A 407 51.66 -2.60 12.58
N VAL A 408 52.47 -2.16 11.63
CA VAL A 408 53.65 -2.90 11.17
C VAL A 408 54.73 -2.67 12.24
N THR A 409 54.91 -3.65 13.11
CA THR A 409 56.08 -3.70 13.99
C THR A 409 57.14 -4.53 13.28
N ALA A 410 58.11 -3.85 12.69
CA ALA A 410 59.37 -4.45 12.29
C ALA A 410 60.21 -4.74 13.55
N TYR A 411 60.62 -5.99 13.73
CA TYR A 411 61.78 -6.33 14.54
C TYR A 411 62.80 -7.03 13.64
N ALA A 412 63.92 -6.35 13.43
CA ALA A 412 65.18 -6.93 13.04
C ALA A 412 66.11 -6.83 14.25
N VAL A 413 66.44 -7.97 14.85
CA VAL A 413 67.81 -8.49 15.10
C VAL A 413 67.69 -10.00 15.19
#